data_AF-A0A7C1KL14-F1
#
_entry.id   AF-A0A7C1KL14-F1
#
_cell.length_a   1.000
_cell.length_b   1.000
_cell.length_c   1.000
_cell.angle_alpha   90.00
_cell.angle_beta   90.00
_cell.angle_gamma   90.00
#
_symmetry.space_group_name_H-M   'P 1'
#
loop_
_entity.id
_entity.type
_entity.pdbx_description
1 polymer ?
#
loop_
_entity_poly.entity_id
_entity_poly.type
_entity_poly.pdbx_seq_one_letter_code
_entity_poly.pdbx_strand_id
1 'polypeptide(L)'
;MMDILKVALSQYGVTETKGRIDNPEVMKYYHETGRTWVNHDETPWCDAFLDWCAMTAGLKWSPGLNARGWLKEGEKVDPQEVDDLALEIPIVVVFWRKSIESIYGHTGLFVRKNDSAVWTLGGNQGIGQVNISPYPEIRVLGYRRLWK
;
A
#
# COMPACT_ATOMS: atom_id res chain seq x y z
N MET A 1 -10.32 -0.69 -17.96
CA MET A 1 -9.58 -0.25 -16.76
C MET A 1 -9.58 -1.42 -15.79
N MET A 2 -8.41 -1.84 -15.32
CA MET A 2 -8.30 -3.00 -14.43
C MET A 2 -8.70 -2.63 -13.00
N ASP A 3 -9.36 -3.55 -12.31
CA ASP A 3 -9.65 -3.47 -10.89
C ASP A 3 -8.33 -3.51 -10.10
N ILE A 4 -8.08 -2.53 -9.24
CA ILE A 4 -6.83 -2.40 -8.47
C ILE A 4 -6.56 -3.62 -7.58
N LEU A 5 -7.61 -4.27 -7.03
CA LEU A 5 -7.42 -5.49 -6.25
C LEU A 5 -6.89 -6.62 -7.14
N LYS A 6 -7.38 -6.74 -8.38
CA LYS A 6 -6.86 -7.72 -9.35
C LYS A 6 -5.42 -7.39 -9.76
N VAL A 7 -5.10 -6.11 -9.93
CA VAL A 7 -3.72 -5.66 -10.20
C VAL A 7 -2.80 -6.08 -9.04
N ALA A 8 -3.16 -5.73 -7.80
CA ALA A 8 -2.37 -6.06 -6.63
C ALA A 8 -2.24 -7.58 -6.41
N LEU A 9 -3.33 -8.34 -6.58
CA LEU A 9 -3.32 -9.80 -6.46
C LEU A 9 -2.48 -10.48 -7.55
N SER A 10 -2.37 -9.89 -8.74
CA SER A 10 -1.47 -10.41 -9.79
C SER A 10 0.01 -10.40 -9.37
N GLN A 11 0.36 -9.59 -8.37
CA GLN A 11 1.71 -9.47 -7.84
C GLN A 11 1.91 -10.27 -6.55
N TYR A 12 0.90 -11.03 -6.10
CA TYR A 12 0.97 -11.77 -4.84
C TYR A 12 2.19 -12.71 -4.81
N GLY A 13 2.98 -12.64 -3.74
CA GLY A 13 4.20 -13.44 -3.56
C GLY A 13 5.48 -12.78 -4.08
N VAL A 14 5.42 -11.67 -4.83
CA VAL A 14 6.62 -10.90 -5.20
C VAL A 14 7.37 -10.48 -3.93
N THR A 15 8.64 -10.88 -3.83
CA THR A 15 9.46 -10.74 -2.62
C THR A 15 10.77 -10.04 -2.95
N GLU A 16 11.20 -9.07 -2.14
CA GLU A 16 12.52 -8.45 -2.27
C GLU A 16 13.64 -9.48 -2.13
N THR A 17 14.78 -9.22 -2.76
CA THR A 17 15.95 -10.10 -2.72
C THR A 17 17.03 -9.45 -1.87
N LYS A 18 17.46 -10.16 -0.83
CA LYS A 18 18.55 -9.66 0.02
C LYS A 18 19.88 -9.73 -0.70
N GLY A 19 20.68 -8.68 -0.57
CA GLY A 19 22.09 -8.68 -0.98
C GLY A 19 22.37 -7.85 -2.23
N ARG A 20 23.17 -8.38 -3.15
CA ARG A 20 23.73 -7.61 -4.27
C ARG A 20 22.88 -7.60 -5.54
N ILE A 21 21.77 -8.34 -5.54
CA ILE A 21 20.88 -8.48 -6.70
C ILE A 21 19.51 -8.04 -6.24
N ASP A 22 18.93 -7.09 -6.97
CA ASP A 22 17.59 -6.59 -6.72
C ASP A 22 16.54 -7.38 -7.50
N ASN A 23 15.34 -7.54 -6.94
CA ASN A 23 14.20 -8.09 -7.66
C ASN A 23 13.69 -7.07 -8.70
N PRO A 24 13.75 -7.38 -10.01
CA PRO A 24 13.30 -6.44 -11.04
C PRO A 24 11.82 -6.07 -10.92
N GLU A 25 10.97 -6.95 -10.38
CA GLU A 25 9.54 -6.64 -10.16
C GLU A 25 9.34 -5.59 -9.06
N VAL A 26 10.16 -5.62 -8.01
CA VAL A 26 10.12 -4.58 -6.96
C VAL A 26 10.67 -3.27 -7.50
N MET A 27 11.79 -3.33 -8.26
CA MET A 27 12.38 -2.15 -8.90
C MET A 27 11.43 -1.48 -9.89
N LYS A 28 10.63 -2.26 -10.62
CA LYS A 28 9.57 -1.77 -11.51
C LYS A 28 8.60 -0.84 -10.79
N TYR A 29 8.17 -1.19 -9.57
CA TYR A 29 7.23 -0.37 -8.81
C TYR A 29 7.77 1.04 -8.56
N TYR A 30 9.08 1.17 -8.34
CA TYR A 30 9.73 2.47 -8.22
C TYR A 30 9.83 3.19 -9.55
N HIS A 31 10.37 2.53 -10.56
CA HIS A 31 10.80 3.19 -11.79
C HIS A 31 9.62 3.66 -12.64
N GLU A 32 8.58 2.82 -12.77
CA GLU A 32 7.38 3.17 -13.54
C GLU A 32 6.58 4.30 -12.89
N THR A 33 6.72 4.47 -11.58
CA THR A 33 6.05 5.53 -10.81
C THR A 33 6.95 6.75 -10.60
N GLY A 34 8.05 6.88 -11.35
CA GLY A 34 8.90 8.07 -11.41
C GLY A 34 10.02 8.13 -10.36
N ARG A 35 10.24 7.06 -9.59
CA ARG A 35 11.27 6.98 -8.53
C ARG A 35 12.53 6.27 -9.03
N THR A 36 13.01 6.66 -10.21
CA THR A 36 14.19 6.06 -10.89
C THR A 36 15.51 6.27 -10.14
N TRP A 37 15.52 7.14 -9.12
CA TRP A 37 16.65 7.36 -8.23
C TRP A 37 16.82 6.25 -7.18
N VAL A 38 15.83 5.37 -6.99
CA VAL A 38 15.94 4.19 -6.12
C VAL A 38 16.70 3.11 -6.87
N ASN A 39 17.77 2.62 -6.23
CA ASN A 39 18.70 1.64 -6.81
C ASN A 39 18.71 0.29 -6.09
N HIS A 40 17.92 0.12 -5.03
CA HIS A 40 17.87 -1.10 -4.24
C HIS A 40 16.45 -1.47 -3.86
N ASP A 41 16.08 -2.74 -4.03
CA ASP A 41 14.73 -3.25 -3.75
C ASP A 41 14.41 -3.36 -2.26
N GLU A 42 15.44 -3.44 -1.41
CA GLU A 42 15.33 -3.39 0.06
C GLU A 42 14.94 -1.98 0.59
N THR A 43 14.92 -0.96 -0.27
CA THR A 43 14.33 0.35 0.09
C THR A 43 12.86 0.12 0.44
N PRO A 44 12.26 0.76 1.47
CA PRO A 44 10.86 0.54 1.78
C PRO A 44 9.94 0.82 0.58
N TRP A 45 9.20 -0.21 0.11
CA TRP A 45 8.48 -0.18 -1.17
C TRP A 45 6.96 -0.37 -1.06
N CYS A 46 6.39 -0.38 0.15
CA CYS A 46 4.93 -0.46 0.34
C CYS A 46 4.16 0.63 -0.41
N ASP A 47 4.72 1.85 -0.42
CA ASP A 47 4.16 3.02 -1.09
C ASP A 47 4.29 2.92 -2.62
N ALA A 48 5.51 2.62 -3.10
CA ALA A 48 5.77 2.44 -4.53
C ALA A 48 4.91 1.33 -5.16
N PHE A 49 4.71 0.21 -4.44
CA PHE A 49 3.81 -0.86 -4.88
C PHE A 49 2.37 -0.37 -5.03
N LEU A 50 1.86 0.37 -4.04
CA LEU A 50 0.49 0.86 -4.05
C LEU A 50 0.27 1.93 -5.12
N ASP A 51 1.25 2.81 -5.32
CA ASP A 51 1.25 3.79 -6.40
C ASP A 51 1.24 3.11 -7.76
N TRP A 52 2.05 2.08 -7.95
CA TRP A 52 2.06 1.29 -9.18
C TRP A 52 0.70 0.63 -9.42
N CYS A 53 0.11 0.02 -8.39
CA CYS A 53 -1.23 -0.57 -8.49
C CYS A 53 -2.29 0.46 -8.90
N ALA A 54 -2.29 1.64 -8.25
CA ALA A 54 -3.22 2.72 -8.56
C ALA A 54 -3.01 3.28 -9.98
N MET A 55 -1.76 3.50 -10.39
CA MET A 55 -1.40 3.93 -11.75
C MET A 55 -1.88 2.92 -12.81
N THR A 56 -1.61 1.63 -12.64
CA THR A 56 -2.05 0.58 -13.56
C THR A 56 -3.58 0.46 -13.60
N ALA A 57 -4.26 0.70 -12.48
CA ALA A 57 -5.71 0.78 -12.40
C ALA A 57 -6.28 2.10 -12.93
N GLY A 58 -5.46 3.06 -13.36
CA GLY A 58 -5.90 4.37 -13.84
C GLY A 58 -6.58 5.23 -12.77
N LEU A 59 -6.15 5.08 -11.52
CA LEU A 59 -6.59 5.86 -10.36
C LEU A 59 -5.55 6.91 -10.00
N LYS A 60 -5.97 7.96 -9.29
CA LYS A 60 -5.04 8.92 -8.71
C LYS A 60 -4.15 8.23 -7.65
N TRP A 61 -2.84 8.52 -7.71
CA TRP A 61 -1.81 7.94 -6.84
C TRP A 61 -0.96 9.04 -6.19
N SER A 62 -0.14 8.69 -5.20
CA SER A 62 0.67 9.65 -4.43
C SER A 62 2.08 9.77 -5.00
N PRO A 63 2.61 10.96 -5.31
CA PRO A 63 3.95 11.08 -5.92
C PRO A 63 5.13 10.88 -4.95
N GLY A 64 4.88 10.65 -3.65
CA GLY A 64 5.94 10.56 -2.62
C GLY A 64 6.50 9.15 -2.45
N LEU A 65 7.61 8.97 -1.72
CA LEU A 65 7.97 7.65 -1.17
C LEU A 65 7.72 7.66 0.34
N ASN A 66 6.46 7.89 0.72
CA ASN A 66 6.02 7.95 2.10
C ASN A 66 4.57 7.45 2.24
N ALA A 67 4.39 6.35 2.97
CA ALA A 67 3.07 5.75 3.19
C ALA A 67 2.03 6.73 3.79
N ARG A 68 2.47 7.66 4.65
CA ARG A 68 1.58 8.67 5.25
C ARG A 68 1.03 9.67 4.24
N GLY A 69 1.62 9.79 3.06
CA GLY A 69 1.23 10.69 1.98
C GLY A 69 -0.19 10.41 1.48
N TRP A 70 -0.62 9.14 1.52
CA TRP A 70 -1.97 8.73 1.19
C TRP A 70 -3.05 9.40 2.05
N LEU A 71 -2.74 9.92 3.25
CA LEU A 71 -3.67 10.72 4.06
C LEU A 71 -4.08 12.04 3.41
N LYS A 72 -3.47 12.42 2.28
CA LYS A 72 -3.84 13.60 1.49
C LYS A 72 -4.56 13.23 0.19
N GLU A 73 -4.52 11.97 -0.20
CA GLU A 73 -5.16 11.46 -1.41
C GLU A 73 -6.52 10.87 -1.08
N GLY A 74 -7.39 10.82 -2.08
CA GLY A 74 -8.70 10.19 -1.96
C GLY A 74 -9.67 10.88 -0.99
N GLU A 75 -10.73 10.16 -0.65
CA GLU A 75 -11.82 10.61 0.23
C GLU A 75 -11.62 9.92 1.57
N LYS A 76 -11.76 10.67 2.66
CA LYS A 76 -11.72 10.08 3.99
C LYS A 76 -12.95 9.18 4.15
N VAL A 77 -12.70 7.92 4.51
CA VAL A 77 -13.75 6.96 4.84
C VAL A 77 -13.87 6.85 6.36
N ASP A 78 -15.11 6.78 6.85
CA ASP A 78 -15.38 6.50 8.25
C ASP A 78 -14.97 5.05 8.58
N PRO A 79 -14.15 4.81 9.62
CA PRO A 79 -13.81 3.46 10.06
C PRO A 79 -15.03 2.56 10.30
N GLN A 80 -16.19 3.08 10.69
CA GLN A 80 -17.42 2.32 10.92
C GLN A 80 -18.05 1.82 9.61
N GLU A 81 -17.81 2.48 8.48
CA GLU A 81 -18.43 2.19 7.17
C GLU A 81 -17.50 1.39 6.25
N VAL A 82 -16.24 1.20 6.63
CA VAL A 82 -15.18 0.67 5.75
C VAL A 82 -15.49 -0.74 5.23
N ASP A 83 -16.06 -1.63 6.06
CA ASP A 83 -16.34 -3.02 5.66
C ASP A 83 -17.45 -3.07 4.59
N ASP A 84 -18.48 -2.24 4.71
CA ASP A 84 -19.59 -2.16 3.74
C ASP A 84 -19.12 -1.57 2.42
N LEU A 85 -18.28 -0.53 2.50
CA LEU A 85 -17.77 0.19 1.33
C LEU A 85 -16.70 -0.59 0.55
N ALA A 86 -15.85 -1.35 1.24
CA ALA A 86 -14.73 -2.06 0.63
C ALA A 86 -15.13 -3.11 -0.42
N LEU A 87 -16.41 -3.52 -0.43
CA LEU A 87 -16.95 -4.43 -1.44
C LEU A 87 -17.12 -3.77 -2.81
N GLU A 88 -17.20 -2.44 -2.85
CA GLU A 88 -17.53 -1.69 -4.07
C GLU A 88 -16.41 -0.76 -4.52
N ILE A 89 -15.57 -0.29 -3.58
CA ILE A 89 -14.60 0.77 -3.83
C ILE A 89 -13.21 0.42 -3.29
N PRO A 90 -12.14 0.85 -3.99
CA PRO A 90 -10.79 0.64 -3.50
C PRO A 90 -10.47 1.55 -2.33
N ILE A 91 -10.13 0.96 -1.19
CA ILE A 91 -9.76 1.68 0.04
C ILE A 91 -8.30 1.41 0.37
N VAL A 92 -7.54 2.49 0.52
CA VAL A 92 -6.18 2.48 1.06
C VAL A 92 -6.24 2.68 2.57
N VAL A 93 -5.53 1.84 3.30
CA VAL A 93 -5.36 1.95 4.75
C VAL A 93 -3.97 2.49 5.04
N VAL A 94 -3.88 3.54 5.85
CA VAL A 94 -2.61 4.15 6.24
C VAL A 94 -2.34 3.86 7.71
N PHE A 95 -1.13 3.39 8.02
CA PHE A 95 -0.69 3.06 9.37
C PHE A 95 0.48 3.93 9.82
N TRP A 96 0.58 4.20 11.12
CA TRP A 96 1.81 4.72 11.72
C TRP A 96 2.80 3.60 12.05
N ARG A 97 4.10 3.95 12.07
CA ARG A 97 5.18 3.08 12.56
C ARG A 97 6.05 3.84 13.55
N LYS A 98 6.67 3.10 14.48
CA LYS A 98 7.45 3.61 15.62
C LYS A 98 6.60 4.38 16.66
N SER A 99 5.96 5.48 16.28
CA SER A 99 4.96 6.21 17.09
C SER A 99 3.92 6.88 16.18
N ILE A 100 2.79 7.32 16.75
CA ILE A 100 1.71 7.96 15.99
C ILE A 100 2.15 9.31 15.36
N GLU A 101 3.05 10.03 16.00
CA GLU A 101 3.64 11.31 15.54
C GLU A 101 4.81 11.11 14.57
N SER A 102 5.32 9.88 14.43
CA SER A 102 6.47 9.60 13.58
C SER A 102 6.15 9.76 12.09
N ILE A 103 7.14 10.20 11.32
CA ILE A 103 7.04 10.26 9.85
C ILE A 103 6.95 8.88 9.20
N TYR A 104 7.38 7.83 9.89
CA TYR A 104 7.35 6.47 9.35
C TYR A 104 5.91 5.92 9.36
N GLY A 105 5.57 5.18 8.32
CA GLY A 105 4.26 4.55 8.18
C GLY A 105 4.30 3.28 7.36
N HIS A 106 3.12 2.73 7.13
CA HIS A 106 2.87 1.63 6.19
C HIS A 106 1.52 1.88 5.50
N THR A 107 1.33 1.28 4.33
CA THR A 107 0.10 1.42 3.55
C THR A 107 -0.20 0.16 2.76
N GLY A 108 -1.48 -0.10 2.50
CA GLY A 108 -1.95 -1.22 1.71
C GLY A 108 -3.44 -1.10 1.38
N LEU A 109 -3.92 -1.95 0.47
CA LEU A 109 -5.33 -2.02 0.12
C LEU A 109 -6.09 -2.78 1.21
N PHE A 110 -7.20 -2.22 1.67
CA PHE A 110 -8.07 -2.85 2.66
C PHE A 110 -8.61 -4.19 2.13
N VAL A 111 -8.63 -5.21 2.99
CA VAL A 111 -9.22 -6.53 2.69
C VAL A 111 -10.37 -6.83 3.65
N ARG A 112 -10.14 -6.65 4.95
CA ARG A 112 -11.12 -6.81 6.03
C ARG A 112 -10.56 -6.24 7.33
N LYS A 113 -11.39 -6.06 8.34
CA LYS A 113 -10.92 -5.81 9.71
C LYS A 113 -11.71 -6.58 10.77
N ASN A 114 -11.27 -6.45 12.01
CA ASN A 114 -12.03 -6.72 13.22
C ASN A 114 -11.58 -5.74 14.31
N ASP A 115 -12.09 -5.87 15.54
CA ASP A 115 -11.79 -4.96 16.64
C ASP A 115 -10.28 -4.81 16.99
N SER A 116 -9.46 -5.79 16.58
CA SER A 116 -8.04 -5.84 16.94
C SER A 116 -7.09 -5.51 15.79
N ALA A 117 -7.52 -5.75 14.54
CA ALA A 117 -6.62 -5.71 13.39
C ALA A 117 -7.33 -5.42 12.07
N VAL A 118 -6.57 -4.81 11.16
CA VAL A 118 -6.90 -4.63 9.74
C VAL A 118 -6.00 -5.53 8.90
N TRP A 119 -6.58 -6.27 7.96
CA TRP A 119 -5.84 -7.00 6.94
C TRP A 119 -5.73 -6.16 5.69
N THR A 120 -4.51 -6.04 5.17
CA THR A 120 -4.24 -5.34 3.92
C THR A 120 -3.48 -6.18 2.93
N LEU A 121 -3.86 -6.05 1.65
CA LEU A 121 -3.06 -6.47 0.51
C LEU A 121 -2.08 -5.35 0.17
N GLY A 122 -0.79 -5.60 0.39
CA GLY A 122 0.25 -4.58 0.26
C GLY A 122 1.62 -5.17 -0.05
N GLY A 123 2.53 -4.31 -0.47
CA GLY A 123 3.94 -4.64 -0.72
C GLY A 123 4.83 -4.40 0.50
N ASN A 124 6.05 -4.93 0.47
CA ASN A 124 7.04 -4.81 1.56
C ASN A 124 6.50 -5.28 2.94
N GLN A 125 5.61 -6.27 2.95
CA GLN A 125 5.01 -6.80 4.18
C GLN A 125 5.80 -8.02 4.68
N GLY A 126 5.86 -8.18 6.01
CA GLY A 126 6.55 -9.31 6.64
C GLY A 126 8.03 -9.40 6.25
N ILE A 127 8.39 -10.43 5.46
CA ILE A 127 9.75 -10.65 4.95
C ILE A 127 10.13 -9.76 3.75
N GLY A 128 9.33 -8.72 3.47
CA GLY A 128 9.50 -7.89 2.29
C GLY A 128 8.80 -8.50 1.07
N GLN A 129 7.50 -8.75 1.18
CA GLN A 129 6.70 -9.42 0.14
C GLN A 129 5.36 -8.72 -0.13
N VAL A 130 4.80 -8.90 -1.33
CA VAL A 130 3.39 -8.67 -1.62
C VAL A 130 2.54 -9.80 -1.05
N ASN A 131 1.76 -9.54 -0.01
CA ASN A 131 0.87 -10.53 0.58
C ASN A 131 -0.35 -9.86 1.24
N ILE A 132 -1.18 -10.66 1.92
CA ILE A 132 -2.21 -10.15 2.83
C ILE A 132 -1.71 -10.31 4.26
N SER A 133 -1.56 -9.21 4.99
CA SER A 133 -1.03 -9.21 6.36
C SER A 133 -1.93 -8.43 7.33
N PRO A 134 -2.10 -8.90 8.57
CA PRO A 134 -2.76 -8.14 9.62
C PRO A 134 -1.84 -7.05 10.20
N TYR A 135 -2.43 -5.90 10.51
CA TYR A 135 -1.82 -4.83 11.29
C TYR A 135 -2.76 -4.45 12.43
N PRO A 136 -2.23 -4.10 13.62
CA PRO A 136 -3.08 -3.69 14.75
C PRO A 136 -3.97 -2.49 14.39
N GLU A 137 -5.26 -2.54 14.72
CA GLU A 137 -6.22 -1.45 14.45
C GLU A 137 -5.74 -0.12 15.05
N ILE A 138 -5.13 -0.18 16.24
CA ILE A 138 -4.56 0.99 16.93
C ILE A 138 -3.46 1.70 16.11
N ARG A 139 -2.91 1.05 15.08
CA ARG A 139 -1.93 1.65 14.16
C ARG A 139 -2.55 2.45 13.02
N VAL A 140 -3.86 2.34 12.81
CA VAL A 140 -4.53 3.02 11.69
C VAL A 140 -4.53 4.52 11.92
N LEU A 141 -4.12 5.25 10.90
CA LEU A 141 -4.21 6.71 10.80
C LEU A 141 -5.41 7.16 9.97
N GLY A 142 -5.86 6.33 9.02
CA GLY A 142 -7.05 6.60 8.24
C GLY A 142 -7.27 5.63 7.09
N TYR A 143 -8.50 5.66 6.59
CA TYR A 143 -8.98 4.94 5.42
C TYR A 143 -9.27 5.94 4.31
N ARG A 144 -8.80 5.64 3.09
CA ARG A 144 -8.84 6.56 1.94
C ARG A 144 -9.43 5.85 0.73
N ARG A 145 -10.63 6.23 0.33
CA ARG A 145 -11.23 5.78 -0.94
C ARG A 145 -10.47 6.40 -2.10
N LEU A 146 -10.06 5.61 -3.08
CA LEU A 146 -9.41 6.11 -4.30
C LEU A 146 -10.42 6.47 -5.40
N TRP A 147 -10.05 7.48 -6.17
CA TRP A 147 -10.90 8.13 -7.17
C TRP A 147 -10.20 7.97 -8.51
N LYS A 148 -10.97 8.06 -9.58
CA LYS A 148 -10.42 8.29 -10.92
C LYS A 148 -9.86 9.70 -11.02
#